data_AF-A0A3E0M3C3-F1
#
_entry.id   AF-A0A3E0M3C3-F1
#
_cell.length_a   1.000
_cell.length_b   1.000
_cell.length_c   1.000
_cell.angle_alpha   90.00
_cell.angle_beta   90.00
_cell.angle_gamma   90.00
#
_symmetry.space_group_name_H-M   'P 1'
#
loop_
_entity.id
_entity.type
_entity.pdbx_description
1 polymer ?
#
loop_
_entity_poly.entity_id
_entity_poly.type
_entity_poly.pdbx_seq_one_letter_code
_entity_poly.pdbx_strand_id
1 'polypeptide(L)'
;MTAATEKDLKRLEDLIIGIANGQKAIENRLTTMENGQKNLELGQSEIKGDIRTLDAKIEGLSDRVKVIENAAGKTSDLAEKVGELKNWKQIGVVVITASLSSI
;
A
#
# COMPACT_ATOMS: atom_id res chain seq x y z
N MET A 1 6.31 69.95 29.76
CA MET A 1 5.75 68.83 28.97
C MET A 1 5.49 69.34 27.58
N THR A 2 6.12 68.77 26.56
CA THR A 2 5.84 69.08 25.16
C THR A 2 4.60 68.27 24.76
N ALA A 3 3.56 68.94 24.28
CA ALA A 3 2.36 68.27 23.80
C ALA A 3 2.66 67.52 22.49
N ALA A 4 1.96 66.41 22.24
CA ALA A 4 2.01 65.72 20.96
C ALA A 4 1.57 66.67 19.84
N THR A 5 2.25 66.61 18.70
CA THR A 5 1.92 67.45 17.54
C THR A 5 0.91 66.74 16.62
N GLU A 6 0.19 67.50 15.81
CA GLU A 6 -0.69 66.96 14.75
C GLU A 6 0.05 65.96 13.84
N LYS A 7 1.32 66.23 13.55
CA LYS A 7 2.18 65.33 12.77
C LYS A 7 2.37 63.98 13.46
N ASP A 8 2.51 63.96 14.78
CA ASP A 8 2.66 62.72 15.55
C ASP A 8 1.35 61.91 15.54
N LEU A 9 0.20 62.58 15.66
CA LEU A 9 -1.12 61.95 15.59
C LEU A 9 -1.37 61.33 14.21
N LYS A 10 -1.05 62.05 13.14
CA LYS A 10 -1.21 61.54 11.77
C LYS A 10 -0.34 60.32 11.49
N ARG A 11 0.92 60.34 11.96
CA ARG A 11 1.81 59.16 11.85
C ARG A 11 1.25 57.95 12.62
N LEU A 12 0.63 58.18 13.77
CA LEU A 12 0.00 57.13 14.54
C LEU A 12 -1.23 56.55 13.81
N GLU A 13 -2.06 57.40 13.22
CA GLU A 13 -3.20 56.98 12.40
C GLU A 13 -2.76 56.11 11.21
N ASP A 14 -1.74 56.56 10.47
CA ASP A 14 -1.18 55.81 9.34
C ASP A 14 -0.64 54.43 9.78
N LEU A 15 0.03 54.37 10.94
CA LEU A 15 0.51 53.10 11.51
C LEU A 15 -0.65 52.18 11.93
N ILE A 16 -1.70 52.72 12.53
CA ILE A 16 -2.89 51.96 12.93
C ILE A 16 -3.58 51.37 11.70
N ILE A 17 -3.74 52.16 10.62
CA ILE A 17 -4.31 51.69 9.35
C ILE A 17 -3.43 50.59 8.75
N GLY A 18 -2.11 50.77 8.75
CA GLY A 18 -1.15 49.77 8.28
C GLY A 18 -1.26 48.45 9.05
N ILE A 19 -1.35 48.52 10.38
CA ILE A 19 -1.52 47.35 11.25
C ILE A 19 -2.86 46.65 10.96
N ALA A 20 -3.96 47.39 10.87
CA ALA A 20 -5.28 46.82 10.59
C ALA A 20 -5.31 46.07 9.25
N ASN A 21 -4.69 46.64 8.21
CA ASN A 21 -4.55 45.98 6.91
C ASN A 21 -3.67 44.73 6.99
N GLY A 22 -2.57 44.79 7.74
CA GLY A 22 -1.70 43.64 8.00
C GLY A 22 -2.42 42.51 8.72
N GLN A 23 -3.22 42.82 9.75
CA GLN A 23 -4.02 41.85 10.49
C GLN A 23 -5.05 41.15 9.59
N LYS A 24 -5.78 41.92 8.76
CA LYS A 24 -6.72 41.36 7.79
C LYS A 24 -6.05 40.41 6.79
N ALA A 25 -4.84 40.74 6.35
CA ALA A 25 -4.07 39.87 5.45
C ALA A 25 -3.62 38.57 6.15
N ILE A 26 -3.24 38.66 7.42
CA ILE A 26 -2.87 37.49 8.23
C ILE A 26 -4.09 36.58 8.46
N GLU A 27 -5.24 37.15 8.80
CA GLU A 27 -6.49 36.40 9.00
C GLU A 27 -6.87 35.60 7.74
N ASN A 28 -6.84 36.24 6.56
CA ASN A 28 -7.10 35.55 5.30
C ASN A 28 -6.12 34.40 5.02
N ARG A 29 -4.83 34.60 5.31
CA ARG A 29 -3.80 33.56 5.17
C ARG A 29 -4.03 32.40 6.14
N LEU A 30 -4.43 32.71 7.38
CA LEU A 30 -4.72 31.70 8.39
C LEU A 30 -5.92 30.84 7.97
N THR A 31 -7.01 31.45 7.53
CA THR A 31 -8.18 30.72 7.00
C THR A 31 -7.80 29.82 5.80
N THR A 32 -6.94 30.32 4.91
CA THR A 32 -6.45 29.53 3.77
C THR A 32 -5.62 28.33 4.25
N MET A 33 -4.75 28.53 5.24
CA MET A 33 -3.94 27.45 5.82
C MET A 33 -4.81 26.41 6.54
N GLU A 34 -5.81 26.83 7.30
CA GLU A 34 -6.76 25.92 7.97
C GLU A 34 -7.51 25.04 6.96
N ASN A 35 -7.95 25.62 5.85
CA ASN A 35 -8.60 24.87 4.77
C ASN A 35 -7.61 23.91 4.08
N GLY A 36 -6.38 24.36 3.83
CA GLY A 36 -5.31 23.50 3.30
C GLY A 36 -5.02 22.31 4.21
N GLN A 37 -4.96 22.54 5.53
CA GLN A 37 -4.75 21.49 6.52
C GLN A 37 -5.89 20.46 6.52
N LYS A 38 -7.15 20.90 6.50
CA LYS A 38 -8.31 19.99 6.40
C LYS A 38 -8.26 19.12 5.15
N ASN A 39 -7.86 19.68 4.01
CA ASN A 39 -7.72 18.91 2.77
C ASN A 39 -6.59 17.86 2.88
N LEU A 40 -5.48 18.20 3.52
CA LEU A 40 -4.40 17.25 3.78
C LEU A 40 -4.83 16.12 4.73
N GLU A 41 -5.60 16.43 5.78
CA GLU A 41 -6.15 15.44 6.70
C GLU A 41 -7.11 14.47 5.99
N LEU A 42 -7.96 14.97 5.10
CA LEU A 42 -8.84 14.14 4.26
C LEU A 42 -8.02 13.22 3.35
N GLY A 43 -7.05 13.77 2.60
CA GLY A 43 -6.19 12.98 1.72
C GLY A 43 -5.38 11.91 2.48
N GLN A 44 -4.90 12.21 3.68
CA GLN A 44 -4.25 11.21 4.55
C GLN A 44 -5.20 10.09 4.98
N SER A 45 -6.46 10.42 5.27
CA SER A 45 -7.48 9.42 5.62
C SER A 45 -7.77 8.47 4.46
N GLU A 46 -7.90 9.00 3.24
CA GLU A 46 -8.10 8.22 2.01
C GLU A 46 -6.92 7.28 1.74
N ILE A 47 -5.69 7.80 1.77
CA ILE A 47 -4.47 6.99 1.60
C ILE A 47 -4.41 5.85 2.63
N LYS A 48 -4.78 6.13 3.89
CA LYS A 48 -4.83 5.10 4.93
C LYS A 48 -5.91 4.04 4.66
N GLY A 49 -7.01 4.40 4.00
CA GLY A 49 -8.03 3.47 3.51
C GLY A 49 -7.50 2.56 2.40
N ASP A 50 -6.83 3.16 1.42
CA ASP A 50 -6.23 2.44 0.29
C ASP A 50 -5.15 1.46 0.74
N ILE A 51 -4.29 1.87 1.68
CA ILE A 51 -3.26 1.00 2.28
C ILE A 51 -3.90 -0.24 2.91
N ARG A 52 -4.94 -0.08 3.73
CA ARG A 52 -5.64 -1.24 4.34
C ARG A 52 -6.24 -2.18 3.29
N THR A 53 -6.77 -1.61 2.21
CA THR A 53 -7.32 -2.41 1.10
C THR A 53 -6.23 -3.19 0.38
N LEU A 54 -5.05 -2.58 0.18
CA LEU A 54 -3.89 -3.24 -0.41
C LEU A 54 -3.34 -4.34 0.51
N ASP A 55 -3.25 -4.10 1.82
CA ASP A 55 -2.82 -5.10 2.80
C ASP A 55 -3.71 -6.35 2.75
N ALA A 56 -5.04 -6.18 2.75
CA ALA A 56 -5.98 -7.30 2.64
C ALA A 56 -5.83 -8.07 1.32
N LYS A 57 -5.58 -7.37 0.20
CA LYS A 57 -5.31 -8.02 -1.09
C LYS A 57 -4.01 -8.80 -1.07
N ILE A 58 -2.96 -8.28 -0.45
CA ILE A 58 -1.65 -8.95 -0.31
C ILE A 58 -1.78 -10.20 0.55
N GLU A 59 -2.52 -10.13 1.67
CA GLU A 59 -2.80 -11.29 2.51
C GLU A 59 -3.55 -12.38 1.72
N GLY A 60 -4.61 -12.01 0.99
CA GLY A 60 -5.34 -12.95 0.14
C GLY A 60 -4.49 -13.55 -1.00
N LEU A 61 -3.54 -12.79 -1.56
CA LEU A 61 -2.58 -13.32 -2.54
C LEU A 61 -1.60 -14.29 -1.89
N SER A 62 -1.11 -13.99 -0.68
CA SER A 62 -0.22 -14.87 0.07
C SER A 62 -0.86 -16.24 0.33
N ASP A 63 -2.13 -16.26 0.72
CA ASP A 63 -2.85 -17.51 0.94
C ASP A 63 -3.06 -18.31 -0.36
N ARG A 64 -3.37 -17.62 -1.47
CA ARG A 64 -3.46 -18.26 -2.78
C ARG A 64 -2.12 -18.87 -3.23
N VAL A 65 -1.01 -18.19 -2.95
CA VAL A 65 0.34 -18.70 -3.25
C VAL A 65 0.60 -19.99 -2.45
N LYS A 66 0.30 -20.02 -1.14
CA LYS A 66 0.45 -21.24 -0.34
C LYS A 66 -0.37 -22.41 -0.89
N VAL A 67 -1.59 -22.16 -1.37
CA VAL A 67 -2.43 -23.21 -1.99
C VAL A 67 -1.75 -23.76 -3.25
N ILE A 68 -1.19 -22.87 -4.09
CA ILE A 68 -0.48 -23.26 -5.32
C ILE A 68 0.79 -24.05 -4.99
N GLU A 69 1.59 -23.61 -4.03
CA GLU A 69 2.80 -24.32 -3.59
C GLU A 69 2.49 -25.74 -3.13
N ASN A 70 1.43 -25.91 -2.33
CA ASN A 70 0.96 -27.22 -1.89
C ASN A 70 0.48 -28.10 -3.06
N ALA A 71 -0.24 -27.52 -4.02
CA ALA A 71 -0.68 -28.26 -5.21
C ALA A 71 0.51 -28.70 -6.08
N ALA A 72 1.49 -27.81 -6.28
CA ALA A 72 2.71 -28.11 -7.02
C ALA A 72 3.49 -29.26 -6.37
N GLY A 73 3.64 -29.27 -5.05
CA GLY A 73 4.23 -30.38 -4.30
C GLY A 73 3.56 -31.72 -4.60
N LYS A 74 2.22 -31.77 -4.50
CA LYS A 74 1.45 -32.98 -4.82
C LYS A 74 1.65 -33.46 -6.26
N THR A 75 1.73 -32.54 -7.23
CA THR A 75 1.99 -32.92 -8.62
C THR A 75 3.37 -33.51 -8.83
N SER A 76 4.38 -33.03 -8.09
CA SER A 76 5.72 -33.61 -8.08
C SER A 76 5.70 -35.05 -7.53
N ASP A 77 5.07 -35.27 -6.38
CA ASP A 77 4.96 -36.60 -5.77
C ASP A 77 4.23 -37.60 -6.68
N LEU A 78 3.18 -37.14 -7.37
CA LEU A 78 2.45 -37.95 -8.34
C LEU A 78 3.33 -38.32 -9.54
N ALA A 79 4.13 -37.37 -10.05
CA ALA A 79 5.02 -37.63 -11.18
C ALA A 79 6.08 -38.69 -10.83
N GLU A 80 6.63 -38.65 -9.62
CA GLU A 80 7.56 -39.67 -9.11
C GLU A 80 6.91 -41.07 -9.08
N LYS A 81 5.74 -41.19 -8.44
CA LYS A 81 5.00 -42.47 -8.36
C LYS A 81 4.61 -43.03 -9.73
N VAL A 82 4.28 -42.17 -10.69
CA VAL A 82 4.00 -42.58 -12.08
C VAL A 82 5.25 -43.15 -12.74
N GLY A 83 6.42 -42.56 -12.48
CA GLY A 83 7.71 -43.08 -12.92
C GLY A 83 8.03 -44.46 -12.33
N GLU A 84 7.86 -44.62 -11.01
CA GLU A 84 8.04 -45.90 -10.33
C GLU A 84 7.11 -46.98 -10.90
N LEU A 85 5.83 -46.68 -11.06
CA LEU A 85 4.84 -47.61 -11.60
C LEU A 85 5.20 -48.06 -13.02
N LYS A 86 5.72 -47.16 -13.86
CA LYS A 86 6.19 -47.49 -15.21
C LYS A 86 7.35 -48.49 -15.14
N ASN A 87 8.29 -48.29 -14.22
CA ASN A 87 9.42 -49.20 -14.03
C ASN A 87 8.95 -50.60 -13.56
N TRP A 88 8.07 -50.67 -12.57
CA TRP A 88 7.49 -51.94 -12.09
C TRP A 88 6.73 -52.70 -13.19
N LYS A 89 5.98 -51.99 -14.03
CA LYS A 89 5.31 -52.61 -15.19
C LYS A 89 6.32 -53.18 -16.18
N GLN A 90 7.42 -52.48 -16.44
CA GLN A 90 8.48 -52.95 -17.34
C GLN A 90 9.17 -54.21 -16.80
N ILE A 91 9.49 -54.24 -15.51
CA ILE A 91 10.04 -55.43 -14.83
C ILE A 91 9.09 -56.62 -15.02
N GLY A 92 7.78 -56.43 -14.79
CA GLY A 92 6.79 -57.49 -14.97
C GLY A 92 6.77 -58.07 -16.39
N VAL A 93 6.84 -57.21 -17.42
CA VAL A 93 6.90 -57.65 -18.84
C VAL A 93 8.16 -58.47 -19.12
N VAL A 94 9.32 -58.02 -18.62
CA VAL A 94 10.60 -58.73 -18.82
C VAL A 94 10.54 -60.12 -18.20
N VAL A 95 10.01 -60.24 -16.97
CA VAL A 95 9.87 -61.53 -16.28
C VAL A 95 8.97 -62.48 -17.07
N ILE A 96 7.80 -62.02 -17.52
CA ILE A 96 6.86 -62.84 -18.31
C ILE A 96 7.50 -63.30 -19.62
N THR A 97 8.19 -62.39 -20.33
CA THR A 97 8.84 -62.70 -21.61
C THR A 97 9.93 -63.76 -21.43
N ALA A 98 10.75 -63.62 -20.38
CA ALA A 98 11.80 -64.59 -20.07
C ALA A 98 11.23 -65.99 -19.79
N SER A 99 10.16 -66.09 -19.00
CA SER A 99 9.51 -67.38 -18.71
C SER A 99 8.92 -68.06 -19.94
N LEU A 100 8.33 -67.30 -20.86
CA LEU A 100 7.78 -67.85 -22.11
C LEU A 100 8.87 -68.33 -23.07
N SER A 101 10.04 -67.71 -23.07
CA SER A 101 11.18 -68.12 -23.92
C SER A 101 11.95 -69.33 -23.41
N SER A 102 11.69 -69.78 -22.18
CA SER A 102 12.37 -70.92 -21.54
C SER A 102 11.64 -72.28 -21.68
N ILE A 103 10.49 -72.31 -22.37
CA ILE A 103 9.67 -73.49 -22.67
C ILE A 103 9.83 -73.82 -24.15
#